data_AF-A0A967GH91-F1
#
_entry.id   AF-A0A967GH91-F1
#
_cell.length_a   1.000
_cell.length_b   1.000
_cell.length_c   1.000
_cell.angle_alpha   90.00
_cell.angle_beta   90.00
_cell.angle_gamma   90.00
#
_symmetry.space_group_name_H-M   'P 1'
#
loop_
_entity.id
_entity.type
_entity.pdbx_description
1 polymer ?
#
loop_
_entity_poly.entity_id
_entity_poly.type
_entity_poly.pdbx_seq_one_letter_code
_entity_poly.pdbx_strand_id
1 'polypeptide(L)'
;IGQGPMARSVKLDVAPFTLVAATTRTGLLSSPLRDRFGIPLRLSYYTPEQLGEIIARSAGLLGIRVAPPAALELARRSRGTPRVANRLLRR
;
A
#
# COMPACT_ATOMS: atom_id res chain seq x y z
N ILE A 1 15.50 2.77 29.39
CA ILE A 1 16.58 2.09 30.14
C ILE A 1 17.77 3.05 30.12
N GLY A 2 18.05 3.62 31.30
CA GLY A 2 18.64 4.97 31.45
C GLY A 2 20.10 5.12 31.06
N GLN A 3 20.49 6.37 30.77
CA GLN A 3 21.88 6.77 30.50
C GLN A 3 22.60 7.09 31.81
N GLY A 4 23.73 6.43 32.05
CA GLY A 4 24.62 6.59 33.19
C GLY A 4 25.66 5.47 33.24
N PRO A 5 26.74 5.58 34.03
CA PRO A 5 27.83 4.59 34.11
C PRO A 5 27.39 3.18 34.56
N MET A 6 26.12 3.03 34.98
CA MET A 6 25.46 1.77 35.39
C MET A 6 24.49 1.23 34.34
N ALA A 7 24.44 1.82 33.14
CA ALA A 7 23.56 1.36 32.07
C ALA A 7 23.97 -0.04 31.60
N ARG A 8 23.16 -1.05 31.95
CA ARG A 8 23.34 -2.44 31.47
C ARG A 8 22.56 -2.64 30.18
N SER A 9 23.26 -3.06 29.13
CA SER A 9 22.63 -3.54 27.89
C SER A 9 21.87 -4.83 28.18
N VAL A 10 20.55 -4.81 28.00
CA VAL A 10 19.71 -6.01 28.08
C VAL A 10 19.58 -6.58 26.68
N LYS A 11 20.01 -7.83 26.51
CA LYS A 11 19.77 -8.58 25.29
C LYS A 11 18.39 -9.22 25.41
N LEU A 12 17.45 -8.78 24.57
CA LEU A 12 16.14 -9.42 24.43
C LEU A 12 16.18 -10.34 23.23
N ASP A 13 15.85 -11.60 23.46
CA ASP A 13 15.61 -12.55 22.37
C ASP A 13 14.24 -12.26 21.77
N VAL A 14 14.19 -12.20 20.43
CA VAL A 14 12.97 -11.94 19.67
C VAL A 14 12.57 -13.23 18.99
N ALA A 15 11.30 -13.63 19.14
CA ALA A 15 10.76 -14.78 18.43
C ALA A 15 10.84 -14.54 16.90
N PRO A 16 10.96 -15.60 16.09
CA PRO A 16 10.92 -15.45 14.63
C PRO A 16 9.66 -14.73 14.16
N PHE A 17 9.81 -13.76 13.27
CA PHE A 17 8.70 -13.01 12.69
C PHE A 17 9.00 -12.61 11.25
N THR A 18 7.96 -12.25 10.50
CA THR A 18 8.08 -11.67 9.16
C THR A 18 7.86 -10.17 9.23
N LEU A 19 8.89 -9.39 8.93
CA LEU A 19 8.78 -7.95 8.83
C LEU A 19 8.21 -7.57 7.45
N VAL A 20 7.06 -6.89 7.43
CA VAL A 20 6.51 -6.25 6.23
C VAL A 20 6.65 -4.74 6.39
N ALA A 21 7.30 -4.09 5.44
CA ALA A 21 7.50 -2.64 5.43
C ALA A 21 6.98 -2.04 4.12
N ALA A 22 6.53 -0.78 4.19
CA ALA A 22 6.08 -0.02 3.03
C ALA A 22 6.76 1.35 3.01
N THR A 23 7.21 1.78 1.85
CA THR A 23 7.76 3.13 1.61
C THR A 23 7.28 3.63 0.25
N THR A 24 7.12 4.94 0.12
CA THR A 24 6.81 5.57 -1.18
C THR A 24 8.00 5.55 -2.13
N ARG A 25 9.22 5.48 -1.59
CA ARG A 25 10.47 5.46 -2.35
C ARG A 25 11.49 4.56 -1.68
N THR A 26 11.85 3.45 -2.33
CA THR A 26 12.87 2.51 -1.84
C THR A 26 14.23 3.18 -1.64
N GLY A 27 14.56 4.21 -2.43
CA GLY A 27 15.79 4.99 -2.31
C GLY A 27 15.94 5.76 -0.99
N LEU A 28 14.87 5.91 -0.20
CA LEU A 28 14.92 6.54 1.13
C LEU A 28 15.42 5.60 2.23
N LEU A 29 15.49 4.30 1.97
CA LEU A 29 16.02 3.32 2.93
C LEU A 29 17.54 3.29 2.83
N SER A 30 18.24 3.24 3.96
CA SER A 30 19.67 2.95 3.99
C SER A 30 19.94 1.57 3.38
N SER A 31 21.08 1.40 2.70
CA SER A 31 21.44 0.10 2.10
C SER A 31 21.42 -1.04 3.14
N PRO A 32 21.99 -0.89 4.36
CA PRO A 32 21.97 -1.97 5.35
C PRO A 32 20.58 -2.44 5.78
N LEU A 33 19.58 -1.55 5.81
CA LEU A 33 18.20 -1.94 6.14
C LEU A 33 17.50 -2.54 4.92
N ARG A 34 17.73 -1.97 3.74
CA ARG A 34 17.14 -2.44 2.47
C ARG A 34 17.56 -3.87 2.15
N ASP A 35 18.84 -4.19 2.35
CA ASP A 35 19.41 -5.51 2.04
C ASP A 35 18.87 -6.62 2.96
N ARG A 36 18.15 -6.28 4.04
CA ARG A 36 17.46 -7.23 4.92
C ARG A 36 16.12 -7.73 4.37
N PHE A 37 15.59 -7.10 3.32
CA PHE A 37 14.31 -7.50 2.72
C PHE A 37 14.54 -8.45 1.54
N GLY A 38 14.26 -9.74 1.72
CA GLY A 38 14.44 -10.77 0.69
C GLY A 38 13.39 -10.75 -0.43
N ILE A 39 12.27 -10.03 -0.26
CA ILE A 39 11.16 -9.98 -1.23
C ILE A 39 10.80 -8.52 -1.51
N PRO A 40 11.52 -7.82 -2.41
CA PRO A 40 11.18 -6.46 -2.78
C PRO A 40 9.96 -6.45 -3.73
N LEU A 41 8.91 -5.75 -3.35
CA LEU A 41 7.71 -5.54 -4.17
C LEU A 41 7.57 -4.07 -4.53
N ARG A 42 7.44 -3.79 -5.84
CA ARG A 42 7.19 -2.45 -6.35
C ARG A 42 5.78 -2.36 -6.89
N LEU A 43 4.96 -1.50 -6.28
CA LEU A 43 3.63 -1.18 -6.78
C LEU A 43 3.74 -0.09 -7.86
N SER A 44 3.08 -0.34 -8.98
CA SER A 44 2.91 0.62 -10.07
C SER A 44 1.49 1.17 -10.07
N TYR A 45 1.27 2.29 -10.73
CA TYR A 45 -0.07 2.78 -11.00
C TYR A 45 -0.86 1.77 -11.82
N TYR A 46 -2.15 1.68 -11.53
CA TYR A 46 -3.08 0.82 -12.25
C TYR A 46 -3.47 1.44 -13.58
N THR A 47 -3.76 0.60 -14.57
CA THR A 47 -4.35 1.07 -15.82
C THR A 47 -5.83 1.45 -15.62
N PRO A 48 -6.42 2.27 -16.50
CA PRO A 48 -7.85 2.56 -16.44
C PRO A 48 -8.74 1.32 -16.46
N GLU A 49 -8.34 0.27 -17.18
CA GLU A 49 -9.08 -0.98 -17.30
C GLU A 49 -9.09 -1.73 -15.96
N GLN A 50 -7.92 -1.89 -15.34
CA GLN A 50 -7.79 -2.51 -14.01
C GLN A 50 -8.55 -1.72 -12.93
N LEU A 51 -8.53 -0.39 -13.02
CA LEU A 51 -9.32 0.45 -12.12
C LEU A 51 -10.82 0.32 -12.36
N GLY A 52 -11.26 0.14 -13.60
CA GLY A 52 -12.65 -0.12 -13.96
C GLY A 52 -13.18 -1.38 -13.27
N GLU A 53 -12.38 -2.46 -13.26
CA GLU A 53 -12.70 -3.70 -12.54
C GLU A 53 -12.81 -3.48 -11.03
N ILE A 54 -11.85 -2.73 -10.44
CA ILE A 54 -11.87 -2.39 -9.01
C ILE A 54 -13.11 -1.58 -8.65
N ILE A 55 -13.50 -0.62 -9.50
CA ILE A 55 -14.70 0.21 -9.30
C ILE A 55 -15.96 -0.63 -9.42
N ALA A 56 -16.08 -1.47 -10.45
CA ALA A 56 -17.23 -2.36 -10.64
C ALA A 56 -17.42 -3.31 -9.44
N ARG A 57 -16.33 -3.93 -8.97
CA ARG A 57 -16.34 -4.76 -7.76
C ARG A 57 -16.76 -3.95 -6.53
N SER A 58 -16.19 -2.76 -6.35
CA SER A 58 -16.49 -1.91 -5.19
C SER A 58 -17.94 -1.40 -5.20
N ALA A 59 -18.50 -1.11 -6.38
CA ALA A 59 -19.89 -0.72 -6.55
C ALA A 59 -20.83 -1.86 -6.14
N GLY A 60 -20.52 -3.10 -6.55
CA GLY A 60 -21.25 -4.29 -6.12
C GLY A 60 -21.25 -4.49 -4.60
N LEU A 61 -20.09 -4.32 -3.94
CA LEU A 61 -19.97 -4.42 -2.48
C LEU A 61 -20.74 -3.32 -1.74
N LEU A 62 -20.97 -2.17 -2.37
CA LEU A 62 -21.66 -1.01 -1.80
C LEU A 62 -23.14 -0.93 -2.21
N GLY A 63 -23.63 -1.86 -3.04
CA GLY A 63 -24.99 -1.81 -3.59
C GLY A 63 -25.23 -0.65 -4.57
N ILE A 64 -24.17 -0.06 -5.12
CA ILE A 64 -24.24 1.05 -6.08
C ILE A 64 -24.31 0.45 -7.49
N ARG A 65 -25.29 0.87 -8.29
CA ARG A 65 -25.32 0.53 -9.72
C ARG A 65 -24.36 1.44 -10.47
N VAL A 66 -23.39 0.85 -11.16
CA VAL A 66 -22.49 1.58 -12.05
C VAL A 66 -22.52 0.94 -13.44
N ALA A 67 -22.75 1.74 -14.48
CA ALA A 67 -22.66 1.25 -15.85
C ALA A 67 -21.19 1.02 -16.21
N PRO A 68 -20.84 -0.01 -17.02
CA PRO A 68 -19.46 -0.24 -17.46
C PRO A 68 -18.73 1.01 -18.03
N PRO A 69 -19.33 1.83 -18.92
CA PRO A 69 -18.67 3.05 -19.39
C PRO A 69 -18.44 4.09 -18.29
N ALA A 70 -19.34 4.17 -17.30
CA ALA A 70 -19.17 5.07 -16.16
C ALA A 70 -18.03 4.63 -15.24
N ALA A 71 -17.87 3.31 -15.02
CA ALA A 71 -16.76 2.77 -14.24
C ALA A 71 -15.41 3.09 -14.89
N LEU A 72 -15.32 2.97 -16.22
CA LEU A 72 -14.12 3.32 -16.98
C LEU A 72 -13.82 4.82 -16.94
N GLU A 73 -14.84 5.67 -17.00
CA GLU A 73 -14.67 7.13 -16.91
C GLU A 73 -14.17 7.56 -15.52
N LEU A 74 -14.72 6.98 -14.45
CA LEU A 74 -14.22 7.16 -13.09
C LEU A 74 -12.76 6.69 -12.97
N ALA A 75 -12.43 5.55 -13.56
CA ALA A 75 -11.08 5.01 -13.57
C ALA A 75 -10.06 5.96 -14.23
N ARG A 76 -10.38 6.51 -15.41
CA ARG A 76 -9.54 7.49 -16.12
C ARG A 76 -9.26 8.73 -15.27
N ARG A 77 -10.21 9.15 -14.43
CA ARG A 77 -10.09 10.32 -13.53
C ARG A 77 -9.41 10.02 -12.19
N SER A 78 -9.01 8.77 -11.96
CA SER A 78 -8.50 8.31 -10.66
C SER A 78 -6.98 8.37 -10.51
N ARG A 79 -6.26 8.90 -11.51
CA ARG A 79 -4.79 9.04 -11.50
C ARG A 79 -4.09 7.71 -11.15
N GLY A 80 -4.55 6.61 -11.77
CA GLY A 80 -3.95 5.28 -11.59
C GLY A 80 -4.06 4.70 -10.16
N THR A 81 -4.88 5.29 -9.28
CA THR A 81 -4.87 4.97 -7.84
C THR A 81 -6.22 4.42 -7.37
N PRO A 82 -6.29 3.15 -6.89
CA PRO A 82 -7.53 2.54 -6.41
C PRO A 82 -8.21 3.31 -5.27
N ARG A 83 -7.42 3.89 -4.36
CA ARG A 83 -7.92 4.73 -3.27
C ARG A 83 -8.66 5.98 -3.78
N VAL A 84 -8.22 6.58 -4.88
CA VAL A 84 -8.89 7.73 -5.48
C VAL A 84 -10.15 7.29 -6.22
N ALA A 85 -10.08 6.19 -6.95
CA ALA A 85 -11.22 5.58 -7.64
C ALA A 85 -12.39 5.29 -6.70
N ASN A 86 -12.14 4.59 -5.60
CA ASN A 86 -13.18 4.29 -4.62
C ASN A 86 -13.71 5.53 -3.89
N ARG A 87 -12.90 6.59 -3.78
CA ARG A 87 -13.36 7.87 -3.24
C ARG A 87 -14.28 8.59 -4.22
N LEU A 88 -14.02 8.52 -5.53
CA LEU A 88 -14.90 9.11 -6.55
C LEU A 88 -16.23 8.35 -6.65
N LEU A 89 -16.19 7.01 -6.56
CA LEU A 89 -17.39 6.17 -6.58
C LEU A 89 -18.38 6.45 -5.43
N ARG A 90 -17.88 6.86 -4.26
CA ARG A 90 -18.69 7.11 -3.06
C ARG A 90 -19.28 8.53 -2.98
N ARG A 91 -18.98 9.40 -3.94
CA ARG A 91 -19.55 10.75 -4.03
C ARG A 91 -20.88 10.69 -4.75
#